data_AF-A0ABD5KJ64-F1
#
_entry.id   AF-A0ABD5KJ64-F1
#
_cell.length_a   1.000
_cell.length_b   1.000
_cell.length_c   1.000
_cell.angle_alpha   90.00
_cell.angle_beta   90.00
_cell.angle_gamma   90.00
#
_symmetry.space_group_name_H-M   'P 1'
#
loop_
_entity.id
_entity.type
_entity.pdbx_description
1 polymer ?
#
loop_
_entity_poly.entity_id
_entity_poly.type
_entity_poly.pdbx_seq_one_letter_code
_entity_poly.pdbx_strand_id
1 'polypeptide(L)'
;MYRHLGIVVSTQSKSWNGIQGEIVLPSTATAAVYGYIDWYFGLGEAVIESGISKKAGEGYNVFLGGVGLTYKSKPIALFDGQRVRLKVYQYSQNGKRYAKVLVNDVEQHVSEFTTATNNALAPNDAVKMVHGVEDQGHCNYTQASFSNVQLRTGDGSTYTTWNSSVPYNYAKKELNGSDPGMLDTMTVHSVLPLSTSLKAAR
;
A
#
# COMPACT_ATOMS: atom_id res chain seq x y z
N MET A 1 2.74 12.53 20.90
CA MET A 1 3.93 12.04 20.16
C MET A 1 3.43 11.48 18.84
N TYR A 2 4.09 11.73 17.71
CA TYR A 2 3.67 11.15 16.42
C TYR A 2 4.26 9.75 16.29
N ARG A 3 3.41 8.75 16.00
CA ARG A 3 3.83 7.42 15.55
C ARG A 3 3.65 7.35 14.05
N HIS A 4 4.63 6.78 13.36
CA HIS A 4 4.50 6.36 11.96
C HIS A 4 4.97 4.92 11.87
N LEU A 5 4.04 3.99 11.68
CA LEU A 5 4.29 2.56 11.72
C LEU A 5 3.88 1.90 10.40
N GLY A 6 4.54 0.79 10.07
CA GLY A 6 4.17 -0.02 8.91
C GLY A 6 4.50 -1.49 9.10
N ILE A 7 3.57 -2.36 8.71
CA ILE A 7 3.86 -3.78 8.46
C ILE A 7 4.10 -3.93 6.97
N VAL A 8 5.32 -4.30 6.59
CA VAL A 8 5.78 -4.33 5.21
C VAL A 8 6.14 -5.75 4.81
N VAL A 9 5.62 -6.16 3.65
CA VAL A 9 6.00 -7.42 3.00
C VAL A 9 6.42 -7.10 1.58
N SER A 10 7.64 -7.45 1.20
CA SER A 10 8.19 -7.18 -0.13
C SER A 10 8.73 -8.43 -0.79
N THR A 11 8.68 -8.50 -2.12
CA THR A 11 9.34 -9.57 -2.87
C THR A 11 10.85 -9.40 -2.75
N GLN A 12 11.59 -10.49 -2.60
CA GLN A 12 13.06 -10.44 -2.69
C GLN A 12 13.55 -10.26 -4.13
N SER A 13 12.79 -10.78 -5.09
CA SER A 13 13.12 -10.65 -6.52
C SER A 13 12.67 -9.30 -7.09
N LYS A 14 13.46 -8.82 -8.06
CA LYS A 14 13.21 -7.60 -8.83
C LYS A 14 12.67 -7.91 -10.23
N SER A 15 11.58 -8.66 -10.29
CA SER A 15 11.05 -9.20 -11.55
C SER A 15 9.70 -8.59 -11.95
N TRP A 16 9.16 -7.70 -11.13
CA TRP A 16 7.75 -7.34 -11.18
C TRP A 16 7.55 -5.90 -11.61
N ASN A 17 6.49 -5.62 -12.34
CA ASN A 17 6.15 -4.24 -12.72
C ASN A 17 4.73 -3.84 -12.28
N GLY A 18 4.15 -4.63 -11.37
CA GLY A 18 2.86 -4.36 -10.79
C GLY A 18 2.42 -5.45 -9.83
N ILE A 19 1.34 -5.16 -9.13
CA ILE A 19 0.72 -6.00 -8.13
C ILE A 19 -0.77 -5.70 -8.10
N GLN A 20 -1.57 -6.74 -7.93
CA GLN A 20 -3.00 -6.62 -7.71
C GLN A 20 -3.45 -7.57 -6.60
N GLY A 21 -4.59 -7.29 -6.01
CA GLY A 21 -5.22 -8.17 -5.04
C GLY A 21 -6.55 -7.61 -4.58
N GLU A 22 -7.21 -8.36 -3.72
CA GLU A 22 -8.38 -7.90 -2.98
C GLU A 22 -7.97 -7.52 -1.57
N ILE A 23 -8.54 -6.45 -1.03
CA ILE A 23 -8.50 -6.15 0.39
C ILE A 23 -9.91 -6.17 0.95
N VAL A 24 -10.10 -6.86 2.07
CA VAL A 24 -11.25 -6.64 2.93
C VAL A 24 -10.86 -5.52 3.89
N LEU A 25 -11.51 -4.36 3.76
CA LEU A 25 -11.33 -3.24 4.68
C LEU A 25 -11.83 -3.65 6.08
N PRO A 26 -11.27 -3.09 7.16
CA PRO A 26 -11.73 -3.39 8.51
C PRO A 26 -13.22 -3.13 8.68
N SER A 27 -13.92 -3.99 9.41
CA SER A 27 -15.33 -3.76 9.78
C SER A 27 -15.52 -2.53 10.68
N THR A 28 -14.44 -2.07 11.30
CA THR A 28 -14.33 -0.78 11.96
C THR A 28 -12.93 -0.22 11.74
N ALA A 29 -12.85 1.03 11.30
CA ALA A 29 -11.60 1.79 11.24
C ALA A 29 -11.82 3.23 11.70
N THR A 30 -11.08 3.68 12.71
CA THR A 30 -11.14 5.03 13.23
C THR A 30 -9.82 5.73 12.95
N ALA A 31 -9.85 6.72 12.07
CA ALA A 31 -8.73 7.62 11.86
C ALA A 31 -8.82 8.81 12.82
N ALA A 32 -7.69 9.19 13.41
CA ALA A 32 -7.60 10.32 14.32
C ALA A 32 -7.49 11.66 13.57
N VAL A 33 -7.80 12.76 14.25
CA VAL A 33 -7.53 14.11 13.74
C VAL A 33 -6.02 14.25 13.52
N TYR A 34 -5.61 14.79 12.37
CA TYR A 34 -4.22 14.87 11.92
C TYR A 34 -3.50 13.52 11.75
N GLY A 35 -4.24 12.42 11.68
CA GLY A 35 -3.70 11.09 11.41
C GLY A 35 -4.40 10.39 10.24
N TYR A 36 -3.78 9.30 9.77
CA TYR A 36 -4.33 8.43 8.75
C TYR A 36 -3.94 6.98 8.97
N ILE A 37 -4.74 6.08 8.39
CA ILE A 37 -4.45 4.66 8.25
C ILE A 37 -4.37 4.38 6.74
N ASP A 38 -3.44 3.55 6.30
CA ASP A 38 -3.34 3.17 4.90
C ASP A 38 -3.15 1.67 4.68
N TRP A 39 -3.61 1.23 3.52
CA TRP A 39 -3.45 -0.12 3.00
C TRP A 39 -3.10 0.00 1.52
N TYR A 40 -1.87 -0.33 1.19
CA TYR A 40 -1.33 0.05 -0.11
C TYR A 40 -0.34 -0.96 -0.68
N PHE A 41 -0.08 -0.77 -1.97
CA PHE A 41 0.95 -1.46 -2.71
C PHE A 41 2.07 -0.51 -3.10
N GLY A 42 3.29 -1.02 -3.21
CA GLY A 42 4.43 -0.25 -3.66
C GLY A 42 5.26 -0.95 -4.72
N LEU A 43 5.94 -0.15 -5.56
CA LEU A 43 6.90 -0.59 -6.56
C LEU A 43 8.28 -0.01 -6.22
N GLY A 44 9.34 -0.81 -6.36
CA GLY A 44 10.72 -0.42 -6.05
C GLY A 44 10.96 -0.14 -4.56
N GLU A 45 10.41 -0.97 -3.67
CA GLU A 45 10.51 -0.88 -2.20
C GLU A 45 9.98 0.40 -1.52
N ALA A 46 9.78 1.51 -2.23
CA ALA A 46 9.07 2.74 -1.84
C ALA A 46 9.00 3.79 -2.98
N VAL A 47 9.49 3.50 -4.19
CA VAL A 47 9.59 4.54 -5.24
C VAL A 47 8.23 4.99 -5.73
N ILE A 48 7.28 4.06 -5.85
CA ILE A 48 5.86 4.34 -6.10
C ILE A 48 5.07 3.70 -4.96
N GLU A 49 4.12 4.44 -4.41
CA GLU A 49 3.21 3.96 -3.37
C GLU A 49 1.79 4.40 -3.69
N SER A 50 0.86 3.46 -3.67
CA SER A 50 -0.52 3.73 -4.04
C SER A 50 -1.48 2.72 -3.46
N GLY A 51 -2.62 3.21 -2.99
CA GLY A 51 -3.59 2.38 -2.31
C GLY A 51 -4.76 3.18 -1.78
N ILE A 52 -5.32 2.67 -0.69
CA ILE A 52 -6.46 3.24 0.01
C ILE A 52 -5.97 3.75 1.36
N SER A 53 -6.44 4.93 1.76
CA SER A 53 -6.22 5.48 3.10
C SER A 53 -7.55 5.87 3.72
N LYS A 54 -7.59 5.97 5.05
CA LYS A 54 -8.71 6.52 5.81
C LYS A 54 -8.23 7.69 6.64
N LYS A 55 -8.93 8.82 6.54
CA LYS A 55 -8.64 10.07 7.25
C LYS A 55 -9.86 10.57 8.02
N ALA A 56 -9.63 11.21 9.16
CA ALA A 56 -10.70 11.84 9.91
C ALA A 56 -11.36 12.96 9.08
N GLY A 57 -12.69 13.00 9.03
CA GLY A 57 -13.45 14.02 8.29
C GLY A 57 -13.54 13.80 6.77
N GLU A 58 -12.57 13.11 6.14
CA GLU A 58 -12.58 12.83 4.70
C GLU A 58 -13.11 11.41 4.37
N GLY A 59 -13.05 10.48 5.31
CA GLY A 59 -13.39 9.09 5.06
C GLY A 59 -12.28 8.36 4.30
N TYR A 60 -12.66 7.52 3.33
CA TYR A 60 -11.72 6.77 2.50
C TYR A 60 -11.24 7.59 1.31
N ASN A 61 -9.93 7.56 1.06
CA ASN A 61 -9.30 8.16 -0.10
C ASN A 61 -8.53 7.10 -0.89
N VAL A 62 -8.47 7.28 -2.21
CA VAL A 62 -7.47 6.62 -3.05
C VAL A 62 -6.32 7.58 -3.29
N PHE A 63 -5.08 7.08 -3.28
CA PHE A 63 -3.90 7.90 -3.49
C PHE A 63 -2.87 7.26 -4.41
N LEU A 64 -2.03 8.08 -5.03
CA LEU A 64 -0.84 7.69 -5.77
C LEU A 64 0.27 8.72 -5.51
N GLY A 65 1.38 8.25 -4.97
CA GLY A 65 2.58 9.03 -4.71
C GLY A 65 3.84 8.32 -5.19
N GLY A 66 4.96 9.03 -5.14
CA GLY A 66 6.25 8.46 -5.46
C GLY A 66 7.37 9.49 -5.54
N VAL A 67 8.60 9.02 -5.62
CA VAL A 67 9.80 9.87 -5.72
C VAL A 67 9.70 10.76 -6.96
N GLY A 68 9.70 12.07 -6.73
CA GLY A 68 9.60 13.08 -7.78
C GLY A 68 8.26 13.11 -8.50
N LEU A 69 7.21 12.47 -7.97
CA LEU A 69 5.85 12.58 -8.48
C LEU A 69 5.03 13.55 -7.63
N THR A 70 4.13 14.29 -8.27
CA THR A 70 3.07 14.98 -7.54
C THR A 70 2.17 13.95 -6.86
N TYR A 71 2.06 14.05 -5.54
CA TYR A 71 1.14 13.23 -4.77
C TYR A 71 -0.31 13.54 -5.16
N LYS A 72 -1.06 12.51 -5.54
CA LYS A 72 -2.48 12.60 -5.89
C LYS A 72 -3.29 11.85 -4.86
N SER A 73 -4.33 12.48 -4.32
CA SER A 73 -5.28 11.85 -3.41
C SER A 73 -6.65 12.46 -3.65
N LYS A 74 -7.69 11.62 -3.62
CA LYS A 74 -9.08 12.08 -3.66
C LYS A 74 -9.97 11.16 -2.82
N PRO A 75 -11.09 11.68 -2.27
CA PRO A 75 -12.11 10.85 -1.65
C PRO A 75 -12.64 9.79 -2.60
N ILE A 76 -12.98 8.63 -2.06
CA ILE A 76 -13.61 7.52 -2.78
C ILE A 76 -14.72 6.92 -1.90
N ALA A 77 -15.86 6.63 -2.52
CA ALA A 77 -17.01 6.05 -1.83
C ALA A 77 -16.75 4.58 -1.51
N LEU A 78 -16.16 4.33 -0.33
CA LEU A 78 -15.97 3.02 0.27
C LEU A 78 -16.52 3.02 1.70
N PHE A 79 -16.78 1.83 2.25
CA PHE A 79 -17.29 1.66 3.61
C PHE A 79 -16.54 0.56 4.36
N ASP A 80 -16.64 0.59 5.69
CA ASP A 80 -16.01 -0.40 6.57
C ASP A 80 -16.54 -1.81 6.29
N GLY A 81 -15.65 -2.80 6.26
CA GLY A 81 -15.95 -4.19 5.91
C GLY A 81 -16.06 -4.46 4.41
N GLN A 82 -15.97 -3.44 3.55
CA GLN A 82 -16.07 -3.63 2.11
C GLN A 82 -14.88 -4.41 1.55
N ARG A 83 -15.16 -5.35 0.64
CA ARG A 83 -14.14 -5.99 -0.21
C ARG A 83 -13.86 -5.10 -1.42
N VAL A 84 -12.59 -4.81 -1.65
CA VAL A 84 -12.12 -3.88 -2.69
C VAL A 84 -11.01 -4.53 -3.51
N ARG A 85 -11.10 -4.45 -4.83
CA ARG A 85 -9.99 -4.85 -5.72
C ARG A 85 -9.05 -3.67 -5.90
N LEU A 86 -7.78 -3.85 -5.56
CA LEU A 86 -6.73 -2.85 -5.72
C LEU A 86 -5.71 -3.36 -6.74
N LYS A 87 -5.26 -2.47 -7.62
CA LYS A 87 -4.25 -2.78 -8.62
C LYS A 87 -3.33 -1.59 -8.82
N VAL A 88 -2.02 -1.82 -8.75
CA VAL A 88 -0.99 -0.82 -8.99
C VAL A 88 0.03 -1.40 -9.95
N TYR A 89 0.31 -0.72 -11.05
CA TYR A 89 1.35 -1.15 -11.99
C TYR A 89 1.96 0.01 -12.74
N GLN A 90 3.14 -0.25 -13.29
CA GLN A 90 3.79 0.63 -14.24
C GLN A 90 3.73 0.10 -15.67
N TYR A 91 3.76 1.01 -16.64
CA TYR A 91 3.76 0.67 -18.06
C TYR A 91 4.48 1.74 -18.87
N SER A 92 4.90 1.37 -20.09
CA SER A 92 5.49 2.29 -21.05
C SER A 92 4.52 2.56 -22.19
N GLN A 93 4.39 3.82 -22.60
CA GLN A 93 3.61 4.24 -23.77
C GLN A 93 4.32 5.42 -24.44
N ASN A 94 4.55 5.33 -25.75
CA ASN A 94 5.20 6.37 -26.55
C ASN A 94 6.56 6.84 -25.97
N GLY A 95 7.40 5.88 -25.54
CA GLY A 95 8.71 6.16 -24.96
C GLY A 95 8.70 6.74 -23.54
N LYS A 96 7.51 6.92 -22.94
CA LYS A 96 7.34 7.43 -21.57
C LYS A 96 6.84 6.32 -20.65
N ARG A 97 7.20 6.40 -19.36
CA ARG A 97 6.74 5.46 -18.32
C ARG A 97 5.71 6.12 -17.42
N TYR A 98 4.77 5.31 -16.94
CA TYR A 98 3.65 5.76 -16.12
C TYR A 98 3.40 4.76 -15.00
N ALA A 99 2.89 5.24 -13.87
CA ALA A 99 2.24 4.41 -12.85
C ALA A 99 0.74 4.66 -12.87
N LYS A 100 -0.04 3.61 -12.64
CA LYS A 100 -1.50 3.63 -12.59
C LYS A 100 -2.01 2.87 -11.38
N VAL A 101 -3.07 3.41 -10.77
CA VAL A 101 -3.86 2.71 -9.75
C VAL A 101 -5.30 2.57 -10.19
N LEU A 102 -5.84 1.37 -9.97
CA LEU A 102 -7.24 1.04 -10.17
C LEU A 102 -7.83 0.55 -8.85
N VAL A 103 -9.07 0.95 -8.62
CA VAL A 103 -9.90 0.47 -7.52
C VAL A 103 -11.19 -0.08 -8.12
N ASN A 104 -11.52 -1.35 -7.83
CA ASN A 104 -12.64 -2.08 -8.43
C ASN A 104 -12.61 -2.02 -9.97
N ASP A 105 -11.43 -2.21 -10.56
CA ASP A 105 -11.13 -2.10 -12.00
C ASP A 105 -11.37 -0.72 -12.63
N VAL A 106 -11.67 0.31 -11.84
CA VAL A 106 -11.83 1.68 -12.33
C VAL A 106 -10.54 2.45 -12.08
N GLU A 107 -10.00 3.07 -13.12
CA GLU A 107 -8.83 3.95 -13.03
C GLU A 107 -9.10 5.12 -12.07
N GLN A 108 -8.22 5.29 -11.10
CA GLN A 108 -8.33 6.37 -10.13
C GLN A 108 -7.32 7.48 -10.37
N HIS A 109 -6.06 7.10 -10.60
CA HIS A 109 -4.96 8.02 -10.90
C HIS A 109 -3.96 7.38 -11.88
N VAL A 110 -3.38 8.25 -12.71
CA VAL A 110 -2.22 7.97 -13.57
C VAL A 110 -1.21 9.08 -13.35
N SER A 111 0.07 8.74 -13.26
CA SER A 111 1.16 9.71 -13.24
C SER A 111 2.27 9.29 -14.19
N GLU A 112 2.70 10.23 -15.04
CA GLU A 112 3.90 10.11 -15.85
C GLU A 112 5.14 10.15 -14.95
N PHE A 113 6.14 9.32 -15.25
CA PHE A 113 7.39 9.28 -14.52
C PHE A 113 8.22 10.53 -14.81
N THR A 114 8.72 11.17 -13.76
CA THR A 114 9.74 12.21 -13.91
C THR A 114 11.12 11.58 -14.09
N THR A 115 12.13 12.40 -14.37
CA THR A 115 13.54 11.95 -14.41
C THR A 115 13.94 11.27 -13.10
N ALA A 116 13.54 11.82 -11.95
CA ALA A 116 13.84 11.23 -10.65
C ALA A 116 13.20 9.84 -10.48
N THR A 117 11.93 9.69 -10.87
CA THR A 117 11.24 8.40 -10.80
C THR A 117 11.88 7.37 -11.74
N ASN A 118 12.24 7.77 -12.96
CA ASN A 118 12.90 6.89 -13.92
C ASN A 118 14.25 6.37 -13.42
N ASN A 119 15.02 7.20 -12.72
CA ASN A 119 16.30 6.82 -12.13
C ASN A 119 16.15 5.89 -10.93
N ALA A 120 15.03 6.00 -10.20
CA ALA A 120 14.82 5.25 -8.96
C ALA A 120 14.11 3.90 -9.17
N LEU A 121 13.27 3.76 -10.20
CA LEU A 121 12.48 2.53 -10.45
C LEU A 121 12.86 1.89 -11.79
N ALA A 122 13.38 0.66 -11.75
CA ALA A 122 13.63 -0.13 -12.96
C ALA A 122 12.30 -0.59 -13.62
N PRO A 123 12.29 -0.96 -14.93
CA PRO A 123 11.09 -1.48 -15.61
C PRO A 123 10.47 -2.69 -14.91
N ASN A 124 11.31 -3.49 -14.25
CA ASN A 124 10.95 -4.55 -13.34
C ASN A 124 11.72 -4.32 -12.03
N ASP A 125 11.04 -4.42 -10.90
CA ASP A 125 11.61 -4.20 -9.59
C ASP A 125 10.89 -5.04 -8.53
N ALA A 126 11.30 -4.89 -7.27
CA ALA A 126 10.59 -5.47 -6.15
C ALA A 126 9.24 -4.77 -5.96
N VAL A 127 8.25 -5.50 -5.48
CA VAL A 127 6.95 -4.92 -5.07
C VAL A 127 6.67 -5.23 -3.62
N LYS A 128 5.80 -4.43 -3.00
CA LYS A 128 5.43 -4.59 -1.60
C LYS A 128 3.93 -4.40 -1.38
N MET A 129 3.46 -4.96 -0.28
CA MET A 129 2.19 -4.62 0.36
C MET A 129 2.46 -4.08 1.76
N VAL A 130 1.68 -3.09 2.14
CA VAL A 130 1.86 -2.38 3.41
C VAL A 130 0.52 -2.08 4.03
N HIS A 131 0.42 -2.33 5.33
CA HIS A 131 -0.59 -1.74 6.21
C HIS A 131 0.14 -0.75 7.13
N GLY A 132 -0.21 0.52 7.08
CA GLY A 132 0.46 1.59 7.79
C GLY A 132 -0.47 2.50 8.57
N VAL A 133 0.13 3.30 9.43
CA VAL A 133 -0.55 4.32 10.22
C VAL A 133 0.43 5.45 10.52
N GLU A 134 -0.05 6.68 10.43
CA GLU A 134 0.65 7.85 10.95
C GLU A 134 -0.34 8.70 11.73
N ASP A 135 -0.09 8.91 13.02
CA ASP A 135 -0.99 9.62 13.93
C ASP A 135 -0.34 9.85 15.31
N GLN A 136 -1.14 10.22 16.31
CA GLN A 136 -0.68 10.48 17.67
C GLN A 136 -1.03 9.38 18.70
N GLY A 137 -1.40 8.18 18.27
CA GLY A 137 -1.79 7.09 19.17
C GLY A 137 -3.27 6.70 19.11
N HIS A 138 -4.11 7.46 18.41
CA HIS A 138 -5.57 7.31 18.48
C HIS A 138 -6.19 6.53 17.33
N CYS A 139 -5.49 6.37 16.19
CA CYS A 139 -5.91 5.51 15.11
C CYS A 139 -6.04 4.06 15.57
N ASN A 140 -7.08 3.38 15.11
CA ASN A 140 -7.31 1.96 15.37
C ASN A 140 -8.17 1.34 14.26
N TYR A 141 -8.04 0.03 14.09
CA TYR A 141 -8.93 -0.74 13.22
C TYR A 141 -8.97 -2.21 13.64
N THR A 142 -10.09 -2.87 13.33
CA THR A 142 -10.30 -4.30 13.58
C THR A 142 -9.38 -5.16 12.74
N GLN A 143 -9.74 -5.65 11.56
CA GLN A 143 -8.84 -6.48 10.75
C GLN A 143 -8.93 -6.11 9.29
N ALA A 144 -7.81 -5.70 8.71
CA ALA A 144 -7.65 -5.57 7.27
C ALA A 144 -6.91 -6.80 6.74
N SER A 145 -7.35 -7.34 5.61
CA SER A 145 -6.71 -8.51 5.01
C SER A 145 -6.65 -8.42 3.49
N PHE A 146 -5.45 -8.51 2.95
CA PHE A 146 -5.28 -8.79 1.53
C PHE A 146 -5.61 -10.27 1.24
N SER A 147 -6.06 -10.56 0.02
CA SER A 147 -6.30 -11.90 -0.51
C SER A 147 -6.14 -11.90 -2.03
N ASN A 148 -5.94 -13.07 -2.64
CA ASN A 148 -5.77 -13.22 -4.08
C ASN A 148 -4.68 -12.30 -4.67
N VAL A 149 -3.58 -12.13 -3.93
CA VAL A 149 -2.50 -11.23 -4.31
C VAL A 149 -1.73 -11.84 -5.48
N GLN A 150 -1.52 -11.06 -6.54
CA GLN A 150 -0.88 -11.48 -7.76
C GLN A 150 0.13 -10.43 -8.23
N LEU A 151 1.28 -10.90 -8.70
CA LEU A 151 2.40 -10.12 -9.18
C LEU A 151 2.39 -10.07 -10.71
N ARG A 152 2.57 -8.88 -11.28
CA ARG A 152 2.56 -8.65 -12.73
C ARG A 152 3.98 -8.62 -13.27
N THR A 153 4.20 -9.27 -14.42
CA THR A 153 5.48 -9.25 -15.16
C THR A 153 5.30 -8.81 -16.61
N GLY A 154 6.39 -8.34 -17.23
CA GLY A 154 6.48 -8.08 -18.68
C GLY A 154 5.58 -6.95 -19.18
N ASP A 155 4.96 -7.14 -20.35
CA ASP A 155 4.00 -6.19 -20.93
C ASP A 155 2.67 -6.10 -20.15
N GLY A 156 2.47 -6.98 -19.17
CA GLY A 156 1.34 -6.96 -18.26
C GLY A 156 0.23 -7.94 -18.51
N SER A 157 0.44 -8.88 -19.42
CA SER A 157 -0.47 -9.98 -19.71
C SER A 157 -0.40 -11.12 -18.67
N THR A 158 0.71 -11.25 -17.94
CA THR A 158 0.96 -12.37 -17.03
C THR A 158 0.90 -11.97 -15.56
N TYR A 159 0.16 -12.76 -14.77
CA TYR A 159 0.05 -12.64 -13.32
C TYR A 159 0.47 -13.93 -12.65
N THR A 160 1.36 -13.81 -11.65
CA THR A 160 1.78 -14.93 -10.79
C THR A 160 1.21 -14.73 -9.41
N THR A 161 0.54 -15.73 -8.85
CA THR A 161 0.05 -15.68 -7.46
C THR A 161 1.20 -15.45 -6.49
N TRP A 162 1.08 -14.44 -5.61
CA TRP A 162 2.04 -14.21 -4.53
C TRP A 162 1.70 -15.09 -3.34
N ASN A 163 2.36 -16.23 -3.24
CA ASN A 163 2.33 -17.11 -2.09
C ASN A 163 3.76 -17.42 -1.63
N SER A 164 3.93 -18.36 -0.70
CA SER A 164 5.23 -18.71 -0.11
C SER A 164 6.27 -19.27 -1.12
N SER A 165 5.88 -19.61 -2.35
CA SER A 165 6.83 -20.01 -3.41
C SER A 165 7.62 -18.84 -3.99
N VAL A 166 7.14 -17.61 -3.84
CA VAL A 166 7.87 -16.39 -4.21
C VAL A 166 8.54 -15.84 -2.95
N PRO A 167 9.89 -15.88 -2.85
CA PRO A 167 10.59 -15.41 -1.67
C PRO A 167 10.28 -13.96 -1.32
N TYR A 168 10.10 -13.69 -0.04
CA TYR A 168 9.69 -12.38 0.47
C TYR A 168 10.48 -11.98 1.71
N ASN A 169 10.60 -10.67 1.91
CA ASN A 169 11.05 -10.06 3.15
C ASN A 169 9.84 -9.59 3.95
N TYR A 170 9.96 -9.66 5.26
CA TYR A 170 8.95 -9.15 6.20
C TYR A 170 9.63 -8.21 7.20
N ALA A 171 9.01 -7.07 7.46
CA ALA A 171 9.48 -6.13 8.46
C ALA A 171 8.31 -5.46 9.18
N LYS A 172 8.49 -5.28 10.49
CA LYS A 172 7.78 -4.26 11.28
C LYS A 172 8.63 -3.00 11.28
N LYS A 173 8.11 -1.87 10.79
CA LYS A 173 8.86 -0.62 10.64
C LYS A 173 8.25 0.48 11.50
N GLU A 174 9.11 1.17 12.24
CA GLU A 174 8.85 2.50 12.76
C GLU A 174 9.54 3.48 11.81
N LEU A 175 8.73 4.29 11.13
CA LEU A 175 9.15 5.20 10.07
C LEU A 175 9.44 6.61 10.60
N ASN A 176 8.87 6.97 11.75
CA ASN A 176 9.20 8.13 12.57
C ASN A 176 8.76 7.84 14.01
N GLY A 177 9.69 7.91 14.96
CA GLY A 177 9.40 7.72 16.38
C GLY A 177 10.51 6.99 17.12
N SER A 178 10.56 7.24 18.43
CA SER A 178 11.58 6.79 19.38
C SER A 178 10.91 6.17 20.61
N ASP A 179 9.67 5.69 20.50
CA ASP A 179 8.87 5.25 21.65
C ASP A 179 8.76 3.71 21.68
N PRO A 180 9.49 3.05 22.59
CA PRO A 180 9.48 1.59 22.70
C PRO A 180 8.06 1.06 22.91
N GLY A 181 7.61 0.17 22.03
CA GLY A 181 6.33 -0.54 22.16
C GLY A 181 5.21 -0.05 21.22
N MET A 182 5.42 1.01 20.43
CA MET A 182 4.42 1.44 19.44
C MET A 182 4.12 0.35 18.39
N LEU A 183 5.13 -0.44 18.02
CA LEU A 183 4.95 -1.59 17.12
C LEU A 183 4.05 -2.69 17.70
N ASP A 184 3.90 -2.78 19.02
CA ASP A 184 3.03 -3.78 19.67
C ASP A 184 1.54 -3.44 19.53
N THR A 185 1.23 -2.19 19.13
CA THR A 185 -0.13 -1.80 18.78
C THR A 185 -0.61 -2.43 17.48
N MET A 186 0.32 -2.89 16.61
CA MET A 186 0.00 -3.63 15.40
C MET A 186 0.12 -5.15 15.63
N THR A 187 -1.01 -5.84 15.56
CA THR A 187 -1.03 -7.32 15.56
C THR A 187 -1.06 -7.82 14.12
N VAL A 188 -0.17 -8.74 13.79
CA VAL A 188 -0.09 -9.39 12.48
C VAL A 188 -0.75 -10.77 12.57
N HIS A 189 -1.81 -10.97 11.79
CA HIS A 189 -2.56 -12.23 11.73
C HIS A 189 -2.02 -13.16 10.63
N SER A 190 -1.50 -12.58 9.54
CA SER A 190 -0.85 -13.28 8.45
C SER A 190 0.15 -12.35 7.77
N VAL A 191 1.26 -12.90 7.30
CA VAL A 191 2.28 -12.15 6.55
C VAL A 191 2.03 -12.24 5.03
N LEU A 192 1.54 -13.37 4.51
CA LEU A 192 1.33 -13.52 3.07
C LEU A 192 0.07 -14.39 2.78
N PRO A 193 -1.04 -13.79 2.33
CA PRO A 193 -1.25 -12.36 2.14
C PRO A 193 -1.30 -11.60 3.49
N LEU A 194 -0.97 -10.31 3.46
CA LEU A 194 -0.84 -9.49 4.68
C LEU A 194 -2.21 -9.28 5.33
N SER A 195 -2.29 -9.57 6.61
CA SER A 195 -3.45 -9.33 7.45
C SER A 195 -3.03 -8.80 8.81
N THR A 196 -3.62 -7.68 9.22
CA THR A 196 -3.24 -7.01 10.48
C THR A 196 -4.45 -6.42 11.18
N SER A 197 -4.25 -6.04 12.44
CA SER A 197 -5.14 -5.21 13.25
C SER A 197 -4.33 -4.13 13.95
N LEU A 198 -4.97 -3.01 14.31
CA LEU A 198 -4.34 -1.90 15.01
C LEU A 198 -5.16 -1.50 16.24
N LYS A 199 -4.51 -1.48 17.40
CA LYS A 199 -5.08 -0.89 18.62
C LYS A 199 -4.64 0.56 18.74
N ALA A 200 -5.47 1.38 19.38
CA ALA A 200 -5.02 2.68 19.84
C ALA A 200 -3.89 2.49 20.87
N ALA A 201 -2.85 3.31 20.79
CA ALA A 201 -1.91 3.50 21.88
C ALA A 201 -2.61 4.31 22.99
N ARG A 202 -2.28 3.99 24.25
CA ARG A 202 -2.91 4.61 25.43
C ARG A 202 -2.69 6.13 25.48
#